data_AF-A0A954E6V8-F1
#
_entry.id   AF-A0A954E6V8-F1
#
_cell.length_a   1.000
_cell.length_b   1.000
_cell.length_c   1.000
_cell.angle_alpha   90.00
_cell.angle_beta   90.00
_cell.angle_gamma   90.00
#
_symmetry.space_group_name_H-M   'P 1'
#
loop_
_entity.id
_entity.type
_entity.pdbx_description
1 polymer ?
#
loop_
_entity_poly.entity_id
_entity_poly.type
_entity_poly.pdbx_seq_one_letter_code
_entity_poly.pdbx_strand_id
1 'polypeptide(L)'
;MEIRAFAERVLCSADLADKLSPVEEPLTDNDPGTGCEIREPARTPNLVFAPRRTAPAMPKFGALKDPAKRAIAHHIMANHELQALEVMAWTLLRFPDTDPQFRRGMVTIMADEQRHTRMHAERAARLGLNFGDLPVNCYIWKKALSFENVLDYLAGLPLVFEGANLDHSLEFAEAFSAAGDPRSAALMRVIHQDEIEHVRFGLKWFRKWKPETLSEWEAWRKHLHWPLRPVKARGEVFQGEARRQAGMSQEFIDMLERQTPDTE
;
A
#
# COMPACT_ATOMS: atom_id res chain seq x y z
N MET A 1 -3.77 -5.03 -24.01
CA MET A 1 -2.75 -5.73 -23.19
C MET A 1 -3.45 -6.64 -22.19
N GLU A 2 -2.92 -7.83 -21.87
CA GLU A 2 -3.52 -8.70 -20.82
C GLU A 2 -3.13 -8.22 -19.40
N ILE A 3 -4.00 -8.42 -18.40
CA ILE A 3 -3.72 -8.11 -16.98
C ILE A 3 -2.43 -8.78 -16.51
N ARG A 4 -2.22 -10.04 -16.91
CA ARG A 4 -1.01 -10.79 -16.58
C ARG A 4 0.25 -10.07 -17.09
N ALA A 5 0.24 -9.62 -18.34
CA ALA A 5 1.37 -8.90 -18.92
C ALA A 5 1.63 -7.57 -18.21
N PHE A 6 0.58 -6.88 -17.77
CA PHE A 6 0.74 -5.68 -16.95
C PHE A 6 1.39 -5.97 -15.60
N ALA A 7 0.95 -7.02 -14.90
CA ALA A 7 1.55 -7.44 -13.63
C ALA A 7 3.02 -7.89 -13.80
N GLU A 8 3.33 -8.60 -14.89
CA GLU A 8 4.70 -8.98 -15.25
C GLU A 8 5.56 -7.75 -15.54
N ARG A 9 5.05 -6.74 -16.26
CA ARG A 9 5.75 -5.45 -16.46
C ARG A 9 6.09 -4.78 -15.13
N VAL A 10 5.11 -4.69 -14.22
CA VAL A 10 5.30 -4.09 -12.89
C VAL A 10 6.35 -4.82 -12.07
N LEU A 11 6.44 -6.15 -12.14
CA LEU A 11 7.36 -6.93 -11.32
C LEU A 11 8.72 -7.20 -11.95
N CYS A 12 8.77 -7.44 -13.26
CA CYS A 12 9.95 -7.95 -13.94
C CYS A 12 10.74 -6.85 -14.66
N SER A 13 10.16 -5.66 -14.86
CA SER A 13 10.91 -4.54 -15.42
C SER A 13 11.92 -3.98 -14.42
N ALA A 14 13.15 -3.73 -14.85
CA ALA A 14 14.14 -3.04 -14.03
C ALA A 14 14.04 -1.51 -14.15
N ASP A 15 13.23 -0.99 -15.07
CA ASP A 15 13.03 0.44 -15.26
C ASP A 15 11.82 0.92 -14.46
N LEU A 16 12.04 1.88 -13.55
CA LEU A 16 10.95 2.50 -12.79
C LEU A 16 9.92 3.16 -13.71
N ALA A 17 10.35 3.79 -14.81
CA ALA A 17 9.42 4.47 -15.72
C ALA A 17 8.45 3.47 -16.37
N ASP A 18 8.94 2.30 -16.74
CA ASP A 18 8.14 1.22 -17.32
C ASP A 18 7.13 0.65 -16.30
N LYS A 19 7.57 0.41 -15.05
CA LYS A 19 6.67 0.02 -13.94
C LYS A 19 5.56 1.03 -13.70
N LEU A 20 5.88 2.32 -13.80
CA LEU A 20 4.96 3.43 -13.56
C LEU A 20 4.24 3.91 -14.82
N SER A 21 4.44 3.27 -15.97
CA SER A 21 3.72 3.67 -17.18
C SER A 21 2.24 3.36 -17.01
N PRO A 22 1.32 4.32 -17.23
CA PRO A 22 -0.09 4.03 -17.25
C PRO A 22 -0.40 3.02 -18.35
N VAL A 23 -1.49 2.28 -18.19
CA VAL A 23 -2.04 1.47 -19.27
C VAL A 23 -3.02 2.35 -20.05
N GLU A 24 -2.74 2.58 -21.34
CA GLU A 24 -3.55 3.46 -22.19
C GLU A 24 -4.76 2.75 -22.82
N GLU A 25 -4.68 1.43 -22.98
CA GLU A 25 -5.73 0.62 -23.57
C GLU A 25 -6.47 -0.23 -22.51
N PRO A 26 -7.75 -0.57 -22.72
CA PRO A 26 -8.45 -1.50 -21.85
C PRO A 26 -7.69 -2.83 -21.71
N LEU A 27 -7.46 -3.27 -20.47
CA LEU A 27 -6.85 -4.57 -20.21
C LEU A 27 -7.85 -5.70 -20.45
N THR A 28 -7.38 -6.78 -21.06
CA THR A 28 -8.07 -8.06 -21.18
C THR A 28 -7.62 -9.02 -20.08
N ASP A 29 -8.46 -10.01 -19.76
CA ASP A 29 -8.21 -10.99 -18.69
C ASP A 29 -8.62 -12.39 -19.16
N ASN A 30 -8.22 -12.74 -20.38
CA ASN A 30 -8.63 -13.98 -21.05
C ASN A 30 -7.73 -15.15 -20.67
N ASP A 31 -6.45 -14.87 -20.38
CA ASP A 31 -5.44 -15.86 -20.02
C ASP A 31 -4.65 -15.39 -18.79
N PRO A 32 -5.16 -15.63 -17.56
CA PRO A 32 -4.43 -15.29 -16.34
C PRO A 32 -3.23 -16.24 -16.11
N GLY A 33 -3.13 -17.34 -16.87
CA GLY A 33 -2.04 -18.31 -16.80
C GLY A 33 -1.98 -19.09 -15.49
N THR A 34 -0.85 -19.75 -15.25
CA THR A 34 -0.59 -20.49 -13.99
C THR A 34 0.09 -19.60 -12.95
N GLY A 35 -0.14 -19.92 -11.68
CA GLY A 35 0.48 -19.21 -10.56
C GLY A 35 2.00 -19.31 -10.64
N CYS A 36 2.71 -18.20 -10.41
CA CYS A 36 4.17 -18.20 -10.35
C CYS A 36 4.70 -17.64 -9.03
N GLU A 37 5.89 -18.11 -8.64
CA GLU A 37 6.60 -17.64 -7.46
C GLU A 37 7.66 -16.63 -7.87
N ILE A 38 7.45 -15.36 -7.50
CA ILE A 38 8.43 -14.29 -7.64
C ILE A 38 8.94 -13.95 -6.25
N ARG A 39 10.25 -14.11 -6.04
CA ARG A 39 10.89 -13.87 -4.74
C ARG A 39 11.13 -12.40 -4.46
N GLU A 40 11.51 -11.65 -5.49
CA GLU A 40 11.77 -10.21 -5.43
C GLU A 40 11.41 -9.56 -6.77
N PRO A 41 10.93 -8.30 -6.75
CA PRO A 41 10.70 -7.53 -7.97
C PRO A 41 12.05 -7.11 -8.56
N ALA A 42 12.15 -7.10 -9.88
CA ALA A 42 13.24 -6.40 -10.55
C ALA A 42 13.11 -4.90 -10.26
N ARG A 43 14.21 -4.21 -10.01
CA ARG A 43 14.22 -2.76 -9.75
C ARG A 43 15.49 -2.13 -10.33
N THR A 44 15.43 -0.83 -10.60
CA THR A 44 16.61 -0.05 -11.00
C THR A 44 17.69 -0.17 -9.92
N PRO A 45 19.00 -0.20 -10.24
CA PRO A 45 20.05 -0.51 -9.26
C PRO A 45 20.02 0.32 -7.97
N ASN A 46 19.60 1.58 -8.04
CA ASN A 46 19.49 2.49 -6.89
C ASN A 46 18.21 2.31 -6.06
N LEU A 47 17.27 1.46 -6.50
CA LEU A 47 16.01 1.15 -5.84
C LEU A 47 15.92 -0.33 -5.41
N VAL A 48 16.97 -1.12 -5.62
CA VAL A 48 17.09 -2.46 -5.05
C VAL A 48 17.00 -2.36 -3.52
N PHE A 49 16.34 -3.34 -2.91
CA PHE A 49 16.12 -3.37 -1.48
C PHE A 49 17.43 -3.33 -0.70
N ALA A 50 17.57 -2.30 0.13
CA ALA A 50 18.76 -2.11 0.93
C ALA A 50 18.81 -3.10 2.11
N PRO A 51 20.01 -3.38 2.65
CA PRO A 51 20.15 -4.19 3.86
C PRO A 51 19.33 -3.66 5.03
N ARG A 52 19.05 -4.54 6.00
CA ARG A 52 18.24 -4.18 7.17
C ARG A 52 18.89 -3.00 7.92
N ARG A 53 18.08 -1.99 8.26
CA ARG A 53 18.47 -0.77 9.01
C ARG A 53 19.44 0.18 8.28
N THR A 54 19.56 0.09 6.96
CA THR A 54 20.36 1.07 6.18
C THR A 54 19.51 2.14 5.49
N ALA A 55 18.25 1.83 5.17
CA ALA A 55 17.28 2.81 4.68
C ALA A 55 16.95 3.86 5.76
N PRO A 56 16.68 5.13 5.39
CA PRO A 56 16.33 6.17 6.35
C PRO A 56 15.02 5.85 7.06
N ALA A 57 14.92 6.24 8.33
CA ALA A 57 13.67 6.19 9.06
C ALA A 57 12.77 7.36 8.66
N MET A 58 11.45 7.14 8.76
CA MET A 58 10.47 8.20 8.56
C MET A 58 10.76 9.38 9.51
N PRO A 59 10.92 10.61 9.00
CA PRO A 59 11.15 11.78 9.86
C PRO A 59 9.99 12.00 10.82
N LYS A 60 10.32 12.34 12.08
CA LYS A 60 9.32 12.76 13.06
C LYS A 60 8.61 14.02 12.55
N PHE A 61 7.31 14.17 12.83
CA PHE A 61 6.51 15.32 12.37
C PHE A 61 7.12 16.67 12.71
N GLY A 62 7.68 16.85 13.92
CA GLY A 62 8.36 18.10 14.30
C GLY A 62 9.59 18.47 13.45
N ALA A 63 10.23 17.47 12.82
CA ALA A 63 11.37 17.68 11.93
C ALA A 63 10.96 18.13 10.52
N LEU A 64 9.69 18.00 10.15
CA LEU A 64 9.20 18.42 8.83
C LEU A 64 9.28 19.93 8.60
N LYS A 65 9.57 20.74 9.61
CA LYS A 65 9.92 22.17 9.41
C LYS A 65 11.11 22.33 8.47
N ASP A 66 12.05 21.39 8.45
CA ASP A 66 13.16 21.34 7.49
C ASP A 66 12.70 20.74 6.14
N PRO A 67 12.81 21.48 5.02
CA PRO A 67 12.48 20.98 3.69
C PRO A 67 13.21 19.69 3.30
N ALA A 68 14.46 19.48 3.75
CA ALA A 68 15.20 18.25 3.46
C ALA A 68 14.55 17.03 4.11
N LYS A 69 13.94 17.19 5.30
CA LYS A 69 13.16 16.13 5.96
C LYS A 69 11.86 15.85 5.24
N ARG A 70 11.22 16.84 4.63
CA ARG A 70 10.05 16.63 3.76
C ARG A 70 10.41 15.81 2.52
N ALA A 71 11.56 16.12 1.90
CA ALA A 71 12.10 15.35 0.78
C ALA A 71 12.29 13.86 1.16
N ILE A 72 12.91 13.59 2.30
CA ILE A 72 13.10 12.23 2.82
C ILE A 72 11.76 11.54 3.08
N ALA A 73 10.77 12.23 3.66
CA ALA A 73 9.45 11.66 3.90
C ALA A 73 8.78 11.23 2.58
N HIS A 74 8.79 12.08 1.56
CA HIS A 74 8.25 11.73 0.24
C HIS A 74 9.04 10.63 -0.46
N HIS A 75 10.37 10.60 -0.33
CA HIS A 75 11.17 9.48 -0.84
C HIS A 75 10.76 8.14 -0.21
N ILE A 76 10.54 8.12 1.11
CA ILE A 76 10.11 6.91 1.82
C ILE A 76 8.70 6.50 1.38
N MET A 77 7.76 7.46 1.31
CA MET A 77 6.38 7.18 0.89
C MET A 77 6.32 6.70 -0.56
N ALA A 78 7.10 7.25 -1.49
CA ALA A 78 7.20 6.73 -2.86
C ALA A 78 7.60 5.24 -2.89
N ASN A 79 8.45 4.79 -1.97
CA ASN A 79 8.80 3.38 -1.85
C ASN A 79 7.71 2.53 -1.18
N HIS A 80 6.82 3.12 -0.38
CA HIS A 80 5.65 2.41 0.14
C HIS A 80 4.66 2.14 -1.00
N GLU A 81 4.30 3.15 -1.79
CA GLU A 81 3.37 3.00 -2.92
C GLU A 81 3.92 2.05 -3.98
N LEU A 82 5.22 2.15 -4.28
CA LEU A 82 5.85 1.21 -5.22
C LEU A 82 5.79 -0.24 -4.71
N GLN A 83 5.97 -0.45 -3.40
CA GLN A 83 5.81 -1.80 -2.84
C GLN A 83 4.36 -2.27 -2.86
N ALA A 84 3.38 -1.39 -2.59
CA ALA A 84 1.96 -1.74 -2.67
C ALA A 84 1.60 -2.18 -4.09
N LEU A 85 1.97 -1.39 -5.10
CA LEU A 85 1.86 -1.73 -6.52
C LEU A 85 2.49 -3.08 -6.87
N GLU A 86 3.73 -3.31 -6.43
CA GLU A 86 4.44 -4.57 -6.68
C GLU A 86 3.75 -5.76 -5.99
N VAL A 87 3.24 -5.60 -4.77
CA VAL A 87 2.50 -6.65 -4.05
C VAL A 87 1.18 -6.97 -4.74
N MET A 88 0.47 -5.97 -5.28
CA MET A 88 -0.73 -6.21 -6.08
C MET A 88 -0.41 -7.01 -7.35
N ALA A 89 0.62 -6.60 -8.11
CA ALA A 89 1.08 -7.35 -9.27
C ALA A 89 1.48 -8.79 -8.90
N TRP A 90 2.18 -8.97 -7.77
CA TRP A 90 2.55 -10.29 -7.26
C TRP A 90 1.34 -11.14 -6.93
N THR A 91 0.31 -10.53 -6.35
CA THR A 91 -0.95 -11.20 -6.00
C THR A 91 -1.67 -11.70 -7.25
N LEU A 92 -1.72 -10.89 -8.32
CA LEU A 92 -2.30 -11.29 -9.61
C LEU A 92 -1.56 -12.48 -10.24
N LEU A 93 -0.23 -12.47 -10.18
CA LEU A 93 0.59 -13.54 -10.75
C LEU A 93 0.64 -14.81 -9.89
N ARG A 94 0.52 -14.68 -8.58
CA ARG A 94 0.54 -15.82 -7.65
C ARG A 94 -0.81 -16.51 -7.54
N PHE A 95 -1.91 -15.74 -7.59
CA PHE A 95 -3.28 -16.24 -7.43
C PHE A 95 -4.15 -15.96 -8.67
N PRO A 96 -3.76 -16.50 -9.85
CA PRO A 96 -4.47 -16.22 -11.10
C PRO A 96 -5.89 -16.79 -11.11
N ASP A 97 -6.19 -17.83 -10.32
CA ASP A 97 -7.52 -18.49 -10.26
C ASP A 97 -8.60 -17.69 -9.49
N THR A 98 -8.28 -16.48 -9.06
CA THR A 98 -9.23 -15.60 -8.36
C THR A 98 -10.41 -15.18 -9.27
N ASP A 99 -11.39 -14.47 -8.72
CA ASP A 99 -12.51 -13.98 -9.52
C ASP A 99 -12.03 -12.96 -10.58
N PRO A 100 -12.41 -13.08 -11.87
CA PRO A 100 -12.02 -12.10 -12.89
C PRO A 100 -12.41 -10.65 -12.56
N GLN A 101 -13.50 -10.43 -11.82
CA GLN A 101 -13.88 -9.09 -11.35
C GLN A 101 -12.93 -8.57 -10.28
N PHE A 102 -12.35 -9.45 -9.46
CA PHE A 102 -11.32 -9.07 -8.49
C PHE A 102 -10.05 -8.62 -9.20
N ARG A 103 -9.56 -9.42 -10.15
CA ARG A 103 -8.37 -9.08 -10.94
C ARG A 103 -8.53 -7.75 -11.68
N ARG A 104 -9.67 -7.53 -12.34
CA ARG A 104 -9.98 -6.25 -13.01
C ARG A 104 -10.05 -5.07 -12.06
N GLY A 105 -10.69 -5.23 -10.89
CA GLY A 105 -10.76 -4.15 -9.91
C GLY A 105 -9.40 -3.84 -9.26
N MET A 106 -8.53 -4.84 -9.09
CA MET A 106 -7.18 -4.63 -8.58
C MET A 106 -6.33 -3.78 -9.53
N VAL A 107 -6.48 -3.94 -10.84
CA VAL A 107 -5.80 -3.09 -11.83
C VAL A 107 -6.15 -1.62 -11.65
N THR A 108 -7.40 -1.30 -11.32
CA THR A 108 -7.80 0.09 -11.04
C THR A 108 -7.00 0.67 -9.88
N ILE A 109 -6.89 -0.09 -8.77
CA ILE A 109 -6.10 0.31 -7.60
C ILE A 109 -4.62 0.42 -7.93
N MET A 110 -4.08 -0.52 -8.72
CA MET A 110 -2.68 -0.45 -9.18
C MET A 110 -2.40 0.85 -9.95
N ALA A 111 -3.37 1.38 -10.70
CA ALA A 111 -3.20 2.66 -11.40
C ALA A 111 -3.12 3.84 -10.42
N ASP A 112 -3.85 3.78 -9.29
CA ASP A 112 -3.72 4.74 -8.20
C ASP A 112 -2.34 4.65 -7.54
N GLU A 113 -1.84 3.45 -7.24
CA GLU A 113 -0.50 3.27 -6.67
C GLU A 113 0.62 3.75 -7.60
N GLN A 114 0.48 3.52 -8.91
CA GLN A 114 1.39 4.09 -9.91
C GLN A 114 1.40 5.62 -9.84
N ARG A 115 0.21 6.23 -9.70
CA ARG A 115 0.04 7.68 -9.58
C ARG A 115 0.60 8.21 -8.26
N HIS A 116 0.32 7.57 -7.13
CA HIS A 116 0.81 7.97 -5.81
C HIS A 116 2.34 7.89 -5.76
N THR A 117 2.93 6.82 -6.30
CA THR A 117 4.40 6.69 -6.45
C THR A 117 4.97 7.89 -7.19
N ARG A 118 4.41 8.25 -8.36
CA ARG A 118 4.86 9.42 -9.15
C ARG A 118 4.69 10.72 -8.36
N MET A 119 3.53 10.94 -7.74
CA MET A 119 3.25 12.14 -6.95
C MET A 119 4.29 12.34 -5.85
N HIS A 120 4.64 11.28 -5.11
CA HIS A 120 5.67 11.34 -4.07
C HIS A 120 7.08 11.51 -4.64
N ALA A 121 7.46 10.78 -5.68
CA ALA A 121 8.77 10.90 -6.30
C ALA A 121 9.00 12.31 -6.87
N GLU A 122 8.02 12.87 -7.57
CA GLU A 122 8.06 14.25 -8.09
C GLU A 122 8.13 15.28 -6.95
N ARG A 123 7.37 15.05 -5.87
CA ARG A 123 7.39 15.97 -4.72
C ARG A 123 8.74 15.97 -4.03
N ALA A 124 9.36 14.80 -3.84
CA ALA A 124 10.72 14.67 -3.32
C ALA A 124 11.74 15.39 -4.21
N ALA A 125 11.65 15.21 -5.54
CA ALA A 125 12.58 15.85 -6.49
C ALA A 125 12.48 17.38 -6.43
N ARG A 126 11.27 17.93 -6.34
CA ARG A 126 11.04 19.38 -6.15
C ARG A 126 11.57 19.92 -4.82
N LEU A 127 11.84 19.04 -3.85
CA LEU A 127 12.45 19.36 -2.56
C LEU A 127 13.96 19.06 -2.53
N GLY A 128 14.54 18.68 -3.67
CA GLY A 128 15.98 18.48 -3.85
C GLY A 128 16.48 17.05 -3.62
N LEU A 129 15.59 16.04 -3.64
CA LEU A 129 15.95 14.63 -3.49
C LEU A 129 15.25 13.76 -4.54
N ASN A 130 15.99 13.08 -5.40
CA ASN A 130 15.39 12.17 -6.37
C ASN A 130 15.06 10.83 -5.72
N PHE A 131 14.01 10.17 -6.22
CA PHE A 131 13.66 8.83 -5.75
C PHE A 131 14.74 7.81 -6.17
N GLY A 132 15.33 7.13 -5.17
CA GLY A 132 16.49 6.27 -5.34
C GLY A 132 17.84 6.94 -5.02
N ASP A 133 17.86 8.23 -4.64
CA ASP A 133 19.08 8.85 -4.10
C ASP A 133 19.43 8.32 -2.69
N LEU A 134 18.43 7.77 -1.97
CA LEU A 134 18.61 7.11 -0.69
C LEU A 134 18.25 5.62 -0.79
N PRO A 135 18.89 4.76 0.02
CA PRO A 135 18.51 3.35 0.11
C PRO A 135 17.04 3.18 0.51
N VAL A 136 16.36 2.20 -0.08
CA VAL A 136 14.95 1.88 0.18
C VAL A 136 14.79 0.59 0.99
N ASN A 137 13.76 0.54 1.84
CA ASN A 137 13.44 -0.66 2.61
C ASN A 137 12.51 -1.61 1.82
N CYS A 138 12.35 -2.83 2.34
CA CYS A 138 11.51 -3.89 1.78
C CYS A 138 10.42 -4.36 2.74
N TYR A 139 9.92 -3.48 3.62
CA TYR A 139 9.06 -3.91 4.72
C TYR A 139 7.75 -4.54 4.23
N ILE A 140 7.02 -3.88 3.34
CA ILE A 140 5.72 -4.34 2.82
C ILE A 140 5.92 -5.61 1.98
N TRP A 141 6.91 -5.60 1.07
CA TRP A 141 7.24 -6.77 0.24
C TRP A 141 7.53 -8.02 1.09
N LYS A 142 8.35 -7.88 2.14
CA LYS A 142 8.67 -9.01 3.04
C LYS A 142 7.46 -9.54 3.80
N LYS A 143 6.40 -8.75 4.00
CA LYS A 143 5.13 -9.25 4.56
C LYS A 143 4.30 -9.98 3.52
N ALA A 144 4.31 -9.50 2.27
CA ALA A 144 3.62 -10.18 1.20
C ALA A 144 4.13 -11.60 0.95
N LEU A 145 5.43 -11.86 1.16
CA LEU A 145 6.00 -13.20 1.03
C LEU A 145 5.42 -14.23 2.02
N SER A 146 4.78 -13.82 3.12
CA SER A 146 4.06 -14.74 4.02
C SER A 146 2.60 -14.94 3.66
N PHE A 147 2.09 -14.34 2.58
CA PHE A 147 0.71 -14.55 2.14
C PHE A 147 0.62 -15.87 1.39
N GLU A 148 -0.09 -16.83 1.98
CA GLU A 148 -0.28 -18.17 1.42
C GLU A 148 -1.48 -18.23 0.49
N ASN A 149 -2.43 -17.30 0.65
CA ASN A 149 -3.66 -17.22 -0.11
C ASN A 149 -4.14 -15.76 -0.26
N VAL A 150 -5.19 -15.56 -1.06
CA VAL A 150 -5.71 -14.21 -1.33
C VAL A 150 -6.35 -13.55 -0.11
N LEU A 151 -6.86 -14.31 0.87
CA LEU A 151 -7.38 -13.72 2.11
C LEU A 151 -6.27 -13.12 2.97
N ASP A 152 -5.06 -13.71 2.97
CA ASP A 152 -3.89 -13.13 3.62
C ASP A 152 -3.49 -11.80 2.95
N TYR A 153 -3.52 -11.74 1.61
CA TYR A 153 -3.33 -10.49 0.87
C TYR A 153 -4.37 -9.44 1.27
N LEU A 154 -5.65 -9.79 1.23
CA LEU A 154 -6.74 -8.87 1.56
C LEU A 154 -6.65 -8.38 3.01
N ALA A 155 -6.29 -9.26 3.94
CA ALA A 155 -6.10 -8.91 5.34
C ALA A 155 -4.86 -8.03 5.56
N GLY A 156 -3.77 -8.30 4.84
CA GLY A 156 -2.48 -7.67 5.06
C GLY A 156 -2.28 -6.35 4.31
N LEU A 157 -2.61 -6.26 3.02
CA LEU A 157 -2.41 -5.03 2.26
C LEU A 157 -3.61 -4.08 2.39
N PRO A 158 -4.80 -4.35 1.83
CA PRO A 158 -5.94 -3.43 1.96
C PRO A 158 -6.37 -3.17 3.41
N LEU A 159 -6.44 -4.19 4.28
CA LEU A 159 -7.03 -4.01 5.61
C LEU A 159 -6.03 -3.67 6.72
N VAL A 160 -4.72 -3.89 6.52
CA VAL A 160 -3.68 -3.42 7.46
C VAL A 160 -2.93 -2.23 6.91
N PHE A 161 -2.27 -2.34 5.76
CA PHE A 161 -1.45 -1.25 5.22
C PHE A 161 -2.32 -0.05 4.80
N GLU A 162 -3.32 -0.26 3.93
CA GLU A 162 -4.20 0.85 3.52
C GLU A 162 -5.14 1.28 4.66
N GLY A 163 -5.57 0.32 5.49
CA GLY A 163 -6.30 0.60 6.73
C GLY A 163 -5.54 1.55 7.67
N ALA A 164 -4.22 1.41 7.78
CA ALA A 164 -3.38 2.34 8.55
C ALA A 164 -3.19 3.67 7.81
N ASN A 165 -3.09 3.65 6.48
CA ASN A 165 -2.97 4.85 5.67
C ASN A 165 -4.20 5.77 5.78
N LEU A 166 -5.40 5.26 6.08
CA LEU A 166 -6.55 6.10 6.43
C LEU A 166 -6.25 7.09 7.56
N ASP A 167 -5.39 6.71 8.52
CA ASP A 167 -4.96 7.57 9.63
C ASP A 167 -3.73 8.37 9.23
N HIS A 168 -2.67 7.67 8.79
CA HIS A 168 -1.38 8.27 8.50
C HIS A 168 -1.45 9.35 7.41
N SER A 169 -2.29 9.19 6.39
CA SER A 169 -2.43 10.20 5.35
C SER A 169 -2.88 11.55 5.92
N LEU A 170 -3.80 11.56 6.89
CA LEU A 170 -4.26 12.79 7.52
C LEU A 170 -3.27 13.32 8.56
N GLU A 171 -2.61 12.44 9.32
CA GLU A 171 -1.53 12.83 10.23
C GLU A 171 -0.39 13.55 9.48
N PHE A 172 0.05 12.99 8.35
CA PHE A 172 1.04 13.63 7.49
C PHE A 172 0.49 14.92 6.86
N ALA A 173 -0.78 14.95 6.44
CA ALA A 173 -1.38 16.17 5.89
C ALA A 173 -1.33 17.32 6.91
N GLU A 174 -1.67 17.05 8.17
CA GLU A 174 -1.60 18.01 9.26
C GLU A 174 -0.16 18.42 9.57
N ALA A 175 0.75 17.44 9.64
CA ALA A 175 2.16 17.70 9.93
C ALA A 175 2.84 18.56 8.84
N PHE A 176 2.55 18.29 7.56
CA PHE A 176 3.04 19.13 6.46
C PHE A 176 2.43 20.53 6.49
N SER A 177 1.14 20.65 6.78
CA SER A 177 0.48 21.96 6.92
C SER A 177 1.11 22.78 8.05
N ALA A 178 1.34 22.17 9.21
CA ALA A 178 2.01 22.79 10.36
C ALA A 178 3.47 23.17 10.06
N ALA A 179 4.11 22.48 9.13
CA ALA A 179 5.44 22.82 8.63
C ALA A 179 5.44 23.92 7.54
N GLY A 180 4.28 24.46 7.15
CA GLY A 180 4.17 25.45 6.08
C GLY A 180 4.34 24.83 4.69
N ASP A 181 3.92 23.58 4.50
CA ASP A 181 3.92 22.87 3.21
C ASP A 181 2.51 22.48 2.76
N PRO A 182 1.70 23.45 2.28
CA PRO A 182 0.34 23.16 1.86
C PRO A 182 0.27 22.23 0.62
N ARG A 183 1.34 22.16 -0.18
CA ARG A 183 1.39 21.29 -1.36
C ARG A 183 1.49 19.82 -0.96
N SER A 184 2.39 19.50 -0.04
CA SER A 184 2.52 18.14 0.49
C SER A 184 1.29 17.75 1.30
N ALA A 185 0.69 18.69 2.04
CA ALA A 185 -0.56 18.45 2.74
C ALA A 185 -1.72 18.11 1.79
N ALA A 186 -1.89 18.86 0.71
CA ALA A 186 -2.91 18.59 -0.29
C ALA A 186 -2.69 17.24 -0.99
N LEU A 187 -1.43 16.91 -1.31
CA LEU A 187 -1.05 15.61 -1.88
C LEU A 187 -1.54 14.46 -0.99
N MET A 188 -1.27 14.52 0.32
CA MET A 188 -1.72 13.47 1.25
C MET A 188 -3.24 13.37 1.35
N ARG A 189 -3.98 14.49 1.21
CA ARG A 189 -5.45 14.48 1.22
C ARG A 189 -6.04 13.85 -0.04
N VAL A 190 -5.36 13.96 -1.18
CA VAL A 190 -5.75 13.25 -2.40
C VAL A 190 -5.59 11.75 -2.17
N ILE A 191 -4.42 11.31 -1.72
CA ILE A 191 -4.15 9.90 -1.39
C ILE A 191 -5.19 9.36 -0.41
N HIS A 192 -5.52 10.11 0.65
CA HIS A 192 -6.53 9.72 1.63
C HIS A 192 -7.89 9.35 1.01
N GLN A 193 -8.34 10.06 -0.02
CA GLN A 193 -9.61 9.74 -0.68
C GLN A 193 -9.52 8.42 -1.45
N ASP A 194 -8.40 8.17 -2.10
CA ASP A 194 -8.13 6.94 -2.83
C ASP A 194 -8.05 5.74 -1.86
N GLU A 195 -7.43 5.93 -0.69
CA GLU A 195 -7.32 4.86 0.33
C GLU A 195 -8.68 4.38 0.85
N ILE A 196 -9.68 5.24 0.90
CA ILE A 196 -11.05 4.84 1.28
C ILE A 196 -11.59 3.82 0.26
N GLU A 197 -11.32 4.03 -1.04
CA GLU A 197 -11.70 3.10 -2.11
C GLU A 197 -10.88 1.80 -2.04
N HIS A 198 -9.58 1.89 -1.73
CA HIS A 198 -8.70 0.73 -1.59
C HIS A 198 -9.18 -0.19 -0.46
N VAL A 199 -9.47 0.38 0.71
CA VAL A 199 -10.00 -0.35 1.87
C VAL A 199 -11.39 -0.92 1.54
N ARG A 200 -12.27 -0.15 0.87
CA ARG A 200 -13.60 -0.63 0.46
C ARG A 200 -13.49 -1.84 -0.49
N PHE A 201 -12.58 -1.80 -1.45
CA PHE A 201 -12.32 -2.91 -2.35
C PHE A 201 -11.85 -4.14 -1.58
N GLY A 202 -10.84 -3.97 -0.72
CA GLY A 202 -10.33 -5.05 0.13
C GLY A 202 -11.43 -5.70 0.96
N LEU A 203 -12.22 -4.87 1.63
CA LEU A 203 -13.31 -5.30 2.49
C LEU A 203 -14.41 -6.06 1.72
N LYS A 204 -14.79 -5.58 0.53
CA LYS A 204 -15.78 -6.24 -0.33
C LYS A 204 -15.37 -7.67 -0.65
N TRP A 205 -14.12 -7.87 -1.08
CA TRP A 205 -13.63 -9.20 -1.44
C TRP A 205 -13.35 -10.08 -0.23
N PHE A 206 -12.88 -9.47 0.86
CA PHE A 206 -12.68 -10.18 2.12
C PHE A 206 -14.01 -10.75 2.64
N ARG A 207 -15.09 -9.96 2.62
CA ARG A 207 -16.45 -10.42 2.97
C ARG A 207 -16.95 -11.55 2.08
N LYS A 208 -16.65 -11.49 0.78
CA LYS A 208 -17.09 -12.50 -0.19
C LYS A 208 -16.43 -13.86 0.04
N TRP A 209 -15.18 -13.88 0.50
CA TRP A 209 -14.38 -15.10 0.58
C TRP A 209 -14.09 -15.61 2.00
N LYS A 210 -14.32 -14.78 3.03
CA LYS A 210 -14.18 -15.26 4.41
C LYS A 210 -15.16 -16.41 4.69
N PRO A 211 -14.84 -17.33 5.61
CA PRO A 211 -15.81 -18.31 6.09
C PRO A 211 -17.09 -17.66 6.64
N GLU A 212 -18.26 -18.20 6.28
CA GLU A 212 -19.56 -17.69 6.76
C GLU A 212 -19.71 -17.83 8.28
N THR A 213 -19.06 -18.83 8.88
CA THR A 213 -19.12 -19.14 10.30
C THR A 213 -18.34 -18.18 11.20
N LEU A 214 -17.52 -17.29 10.62
CA LEU A 214 -16.69 -16.35 11.37
C LEU A 214 -17.21 -14.93 11.21
N SER A 215 -17.09 -14.12 12.26
CA SER A 215 -17.25 -12.67 12.09
C SER A 215 -16.15 -12.12 11.17
N GLU A 216 -16.37 -10.92 10.62
CA GLU A 216 -15.36 -10.24 9.79
C GLU A 216 -14.05 -10.02 10.55
N TRP A 217 -14.14 -9.61 11.81
CA TRP A 217 -12.99 -9.41 12.69
C TRP A 217 -12.23 -10.70 12.99
N GLU A 218 -12.94 -11.78 13.30
CA GLU A 218 -12.35 -13.09 13.59
C GLU A 218 -11.64 -13.67 12.38
N ALA A 219 -12.28 -13.60 11.21
CA ALA A 219 -11.66 -14.01 9.96
C ALA A 219 -10.42 -13.17 9.68
N TRP A 220 -10.51 -11.84 9.77
CA TRP A 220 -9.38 -10.95 9.50
C TRP A 220 -8.18 -11.27 10.38
N ARG A 221 -8.40 -11.42 11.70
CA ARG A 221 -7.34 -11.79 12.64
C ARG A 221 -6.67 -13.12 12.33
N LYS A 222 -7.41 -14.12 11.83
CA LYS A 222 -6.83 -15.43 11.46
C LYS A 222 -5.89 -15.35 10.25
N HIS A 223 -6.06 -14.33 9.41
CA HIS A 223 -5.23 -14.08 8.22
C HIS A 223 -4.10 -13.06 8.48
N LEU A 224 -3.89 -12.65 9.73
CA LEU A 224 -2.76 -11.81 10.11
C LEU A 224 -1.57 -12.67 10.58
N HIS A 225 -0.54 -12.74 9.73
CA HIS A 225 0.69 -13.43 10.05
C HIS A 225 1.68 -12.52 10.78
N TRP A 226 2.30 -13.03 11.84
CA TRP A 226 3.27 -12.26 12.62
C TRP A 226 4.36 -11.65 11.72
N PRO A 227 4.69 -10.35 11.87
CA PRO A 227 4.32 -9.42 12.93
C PRO A 227 3.10 -8.53 12.63
N LEU A 228 2.36 -8.78 11.55
CA LEU A 228 1.10 -8.08 11.31
C LEU A 228 0.12 -8.44 12.42
N ARG A 229 -0.49 -7.39 12.99
CA ARG A 229 -1.40 -7.45 14.13
C ARG A 229 -2.40 -6.31 13.96
N PRO A 230 -3.58 -6.39 14.58
CA PRO A 230 -4.58 -5.34 14.46
C PRO A 230 -4.08 -3.92 14.75
N VAL A 231 -3.21 -3.74 15.76
CA VAL A 231 -2.61 -2.44 16.09
C VAL A 231 -1.79 -1.82 14.93
N LYS A 232 -1.34 -2.61 13.97
CA LYS A 232 -0.62 -2.12 12.78
C LYS A 232 -1.54 -1.54 11.70
N ALA A 233 -2.86 -1.71 11.83
CA ALA A 233 -3.86 -1.19 10.90
C ALA A 233 -4.42 0.19 11.30
N ARG A 234 -3.70 0.91 12.18
CA ARG A 234 -4.08 2.23 12.66
C ARG A 234 -2.87 3.11 12.96
N GLY A 235 -3.09 4.41 12.84
CA GLY A 235 -2.19 5.45 13.30
C GLY A 235 -2.46 5.87 14.75
N GLU A 236 -1.84 6.98 15.13
CA GLU A 236 -2.03 7.63 16.43
C GLU A 236 -3.43 8.27 16.51
N VAL A 237 -3.85 8.96 15.44
CA VAL A 237 -5.16 9.63 15.35
C VAL A 237 -6.12 8.79 14.51
N PHE A 238 -6.94 8.00 15.19
CA PHE A 238 -7.85 7.03 14.57
C PHE A 238 -9.00 7.68 13.78
N GLN A 239 -9.09 7.37 12.49
CA GLN A 239 -10.11 7.85 11.57
C GLN A 239 -11.27 6.86 11.44
N GLY A 240 -12.16 6.86 12.42
CA GLY A 240 -13.36 6.02 12.42
C GLY A 240 -14.34 6.35 11.28
N GLU A 241 -14.43 7.63 10.90
CA GLU A 241 -15.33 8.06 9.82
C GLU A 241 -14.88 7.57 8.44
N ALA A 242 -13.58 7.67 8.12
CA ALA A 242 -13.03 7.15 6.87
C ALA A 242 -13.27 5.63 6.73
N ARG A 243 -13.16 4.88 7.84
CA ARG A 243 -13.47 3.44 7.88
C ARG A 243 -14.96 3.16 7.66
N ARG A 244 -15.86 3.96 8.24
CA ARG A 244 -17.31 3.87 7.94
C ARG A 244 -17.60 4.15 6.47
N GLN A 245 -16.94 5.16 5.89
CA GLN A 245 -17.06 5.46 4.46
C GLN A 245 -16.59 4.28 3.60
N ALA A 246 -15.49 3.62 3.97
CA ALA A 246 -15.02 2.41 3.31
C ALA A 246 -15.97 1.20 3.50
N GLY A 247 -17.01 1.32 4.34
CA GLY A 247 -18.02 0.29 4.58
C GLY A 247 -17.68 -0.69 5.69
N MET A 248 -16.69 -0.38 6.53
CA MET A 248 -16.31 -1.17 7.70
C MET A 248 -17.44 -1.16 8.73
N SER A 249 -17.73 -2.31 9.34
CA SER A 249 -18.79 -2.40 10.34
C SER A 249 -18.42 -1.66 11.63
N GLN A 250 -19.42 -1.19 12.38
CA GLN A 250 -19.17 -0.52 13.66
C GLN A 250 -18.43 -1.45 14.64
N GLU A 251 -18.75 -2.74 14.65
CA GLU A 251 -18.05 -3.75 15.46
C GLU A 251 -16.56 -3.78 15.13
N PHE A 252 -16.19 -3.87 13.84
CA PHE A 252 -14.78 -3.92 13.44
C PHE A 252 -14.06 -2.63 13.84
N ILE A 253 -14.68 -1.46 13.63
CA ILE A 253 -14.12 -0.16 14.00
C ILE A 253 -13.85 -0.10 15.50
N ASP A 254 -14.83 -0.45 16.33
CA ASP A 254 -14.70 -0.43 17.79
C ASP A 254 -13.61 -1.40 18.27
N MET A 255 -13.52 -2.58 17.66
CA MET A 255 -12.49 -3.56 18.01
C MET A 255 -11.10 -3.08 17.62
N LEU A 256 -10.95 -2.42 16.46
CA LEU A 256 -9.69 -1.86 16.00
C LEU A 256 -9.23 -0.66 16.84
N GLU A 257 -10.15 0.23 17.21
CA GLU A 257 -9.86 1.42 18.01
C GLU A 257 -9.41 1.06 19.44
N ARG A 258 -9.83 -0.09 19.96
CA ARG A 258 -9.40 -0.59 21.28
C ARG A 258 -8.02 -1.23 21.25
N GLN A 259 -7.42 -1.45 20.09
CA GLN A 259 -6.09 -2.07 19.99
C GLN A 259 -5.03 -1.08 20.48
N THR A 260 -4.32 -1.46 21.54
CA THR A 260 -3.16 -0.74 22.05
C THR A 260 -1.88 -1.40 21.54
N PRO A 261 -0.76 -0.65 21.41
CA PRO A 261 0.55 -1.27 21.25
C PRO A 261 0.76 -2.26 22.40
N ASP A 262 1.32 -3.43 22.11
CA ASP A 262 1.76 -4.32 23.18
C ASP A 262 2.76 -3.53 24.04
N THR A 263 2.49 -3.41 25.33
CA THR A 263 3.50 -2.97 26.29
C THR A 263 4.62 -3.99 26.24
N GLU A 264 5.77 -3.58 25.72
CA GLU A 264 7.02 -4.36 25.76
C GLU A 264 7.40 -4.76 27.19
#